data_AF-A0AAN7L228-F1
#
_entry.id   AF-A0AAN7L228-F1
#
_cell.length_a   1.000
_cell.length_b   1.000
_cell.length_c   1.000
_cell.angle_alpha   90.00
_cell.angle_beta   90.00
_cell.angle_gamma   90.00
#
_symmetry.space_group_name_H-M   'P 1'
#
loop_
_entity.id
_entity.type
_entity.pdbx_description
1 polymer ?
#
loop_
_entity_poly.entity_id
_entity_poly.type
_entity_poly.pdbx_seq_one_letter_code
_entity_poly.pdbx_strand_id
1 'polypeptide(L)'
;MEEEEEEKPKQHSPMNQARSLIRVCFDSQDATMMFSSSQYESAVLLTQSIPSADSSSISSAAKSRGNEGLVPVTVKQLSEAYQPGDEKSNFQIDGTDVTNVTLVGMVAQMVVRATDVSFSLDDGTGRVVCKRWTNDSFDSMEMDAIQDGIYVRVIGHLRNSHGGKQLVAFAVRPVLNFNEITFHSIDCIHHHFRKSRLKSEAPIQTKPVELSAASVSSQFTSNAHLTAPPNDFSVQPSNVGLKSCDQKVLEFLQRNFSIEKGVHRDEISGQLKIPVDKIMEAIRALEEEGLMYSTIDEYHYKSTSES
;
A
#
# COMPACT_ATOMS: atom_id res chain seq x y z
N MET A 1 -44.84 -64.18 31.77
CA MET A 1 -44.28 -64.13 30.41
C MET A 1 -43.80 -62.70 30.26
N GLU A 2 -42.51 -62.58 30.05
CA GLU A 2 -41.66 -61.45 30.42
C GLU A 2 -42.03 -60.13 29.73
N GLU A 3 -41.95 -59.02 30.48
CA GLU A 3 -41.88 -57.67 29.93
C GLU A 3 -40.43 -57.46 29.46
N GLU A 4 -40.25 -57.33 28.15
CA GLU A 4 -38.97 -57.04 27.51
C GLU A 4 -38.77 -55.51 27.51
N GLU A 5 -37.91 -55.03 28.40
CA GLU A 5 -37.52 -53.62 28.53
C GLU A 5 -36.49 -53.28 27.44
N GLU A 6 -36.92 -52.57 26.39
CA GLU A 6 -36.06 -52.13 25.28
C GLU A 6 -35.13 -50.99 25.72
N GLU A 7 -33.86 -51.32 25.99
CA GLU A 7 -32.80 -50.37 26.36
C GLU A 7 -32.41 -49.47 25.17
N LYS A 8 -32.88 -48.21 25.18
CA LYS A 8 -32.51 -47.19 24.19
C LYS A 8 -31.11 -46.61 24.47
N PRO A 9 -30.22 -46.46 23.46
CA PRO A 9 -28.84 -46.03 23.66
C PRO A 9 -28.73 -44.56 24.08
N LYS A 10 -27.85 -44.31 25.07
CA LYS A 10 -27.51 -42.99 25.62
C LYS A 10 -27.00 -42.04 24.52
N GLN A 11 -27.72 -40.94 24.31
CA GLN A 11 -27.26 -39.81 23.48
C GLN A 11 -26.00 -39.18 24.09
N HIS A 12 -24.90 -39.20 23.35
CA HIS A 12 -23.68 -38.46 23.69
C HIS A 12 -23.86 -36.99 23.31
N SER A 13 -23.66 -36.09 24.29
CA SER A 13 -23.74 -34.63 24.13
C SER A 13 -22.63 -34.12 23.20
N PRO A 14 -22.92 -33.26 22.20
CA PRO A 14 -21.92 -32.74 21.25
C PRO A 14 -20.94 -31.72 21.86
N MET A 15 -21.03 -31.45 23.17
CA MET A 15 -20.24 -30.39 23.82
C MET A 15 -18.80 -30.81 24.20
N ASN A 16 -18.43 -32.08 24.03
CA ASN A 16 -17.10 -32.59 24.39
C ASN A 16 -16.18 -32.92 23.20
N GLN A 17 -16.65 -32.79 21.96
CA GLN A 17 -15.81 -33.00 20.76
C GLN A 17 -15.16 -31.70 20.26
N ALA A 18 -15.72 -30.54 20.61
CA ALA A 18 -15.17 -29.22 20.25
C ALA A 18 -13.95 -28.79 21.11
N ARG A 19 -13.69 -29.46 22.23
CA ARG A 19 -12.56 -29.14 23.13
C ARG A 19 -11.28 -29.93 22.83
N SER A 20 -11.37 -31.00 22.03
CA SER A 20 -10.23 -31.88 21.74
C SER A 20 -9.42 -31.46 20.50
N LEU A 21 -9.98 -30.64 19.61
CA LEU A 21 -9.32 -30.25 18.35
C LEU A 21 -8.58 -28.91 18.42
N ILE A 22 -8.79 -28.12 19.47
CA ILE A 22 -8.07 -26.84 19.69
C ILE A 22 -6.66 -27.08 20.28
N ARG A 23 -6.38 -28.29 20.78
CA ARG A 23 -5.16 -28.59 21.56
C ARG A 23 -3.97 -29.12 20.75
N VAL A 24 -4.09 -29.31 19.43
CA VAL A 24 -3.05 -30.00 18.64
C VAL A 24 -2.10 -29.04 17.88
N CYS A 25 -2.35 -27.73 17.83
CA CYS A 25 -1.52 -26.80 17.04
C CYS A 25 -0.65 -25.83 17.85
N PHE A 26 -0.51 -25.99 19.16
CA PHE A 26 0.28 -25.06 19.97
C PHE A 26 1.18 -25.79 20.97
N ASP A 27 2.32 -26.28 20.47
CA ASP A 27 3.53 -26.43 21.28
C ASP A 27 4.77 -26.59 20.38
N SER A 28 5.52 -25.51 20.14
CA SER A 28 7.00 -25.49 20.20
C SER A 28 7.59 -24.10 19.92
N GLN A 29 8.01 -23.46 21.01
CA GLN A 29 9.24 -22.67 21.23
C GLN A 29 9.69 -21.56 20.24
N ASP A 30 9.53 -20.33 20.74
CA ASP A 30 10.52 -19.28 20.96
C ASP A 30 11.76 -19.20 20.02
N ALA A 31 11.77 -18.18 19.16
CA ALA A 31 12.96 -17.62 18.54
C ALA A 31 12.73 -16.13 18.21
N THR A 32 13.59 -15.28 18.75
CA THR A 32 13.72 -13.86 18.37
C THR A 32 13.92 -13.75 16.86
N MET A 33 12.97 -13.12 16.15
CA MET A 33 13.05 -12.95 14.69
C MET A 33 12.75 -11.50 14.32
N MET A 34 13.77 -10.86 13.73
CA MET A 34 13.67 -9.60 13.01
C MET A 34 12.71 -9.75 11.82
N PHE A 35 11.86 -8.75 11.61
CA PHE A 35 10.88 -8.72 10.52
C PHE A 35 11.60 -8.68 9.16
N SER A 36 11.53 -9.80 8.43
CA SER A 36 11.88 -9.89 7.01
C SER A 36 10.63 -10.27 6.21
N SER A 37 10.26 -9.40 5.26
CA SER A 37 8.98 -9.43 4.53
C SER A 37 8.90 -10.48 3.40
N SER A 38 9.62 -11.60 3.46
CA SER A 38 9.72 -12.54 2.32
C SER A 38 9.18 -13.96 2.56
N GLN A 39 8.51 -14.25 3.68
CA GLN A 39 8.12 -15.63 4.01
C GLN A 39 6.63 -15.98 3.94
N TYR A 40 5.76 -15.10 3.46
CA TYR A 40 4.33 -15.43 3.23
C TYR A 40 4.00 -15.57 1.74
N GLU A 41 4.88 -16.18 0.94
CA GLU A 41 4.60 -16.42 -0.46
C GLU A 41 5.10 -17.79 -0.89
N SER A 42 4.51 -18.87 -0.35
CA SER A 42 4.63 -20.24 -0.88
C SER A 42 3.70 -21.20 -0.15
N ALA A 43 2.41 -21.22 -0.49
CA ALA A 43 1.52 -22.36 -0.23
C ALA A 43 0.22 -22.30 -1.05
N VAL A 44 0.32 -22.34 -2.38
CA VAL A 44 -0.78 -22.79 -3.24
C VAL A 44 -0.19 -23.62 -4.38
N LEU A 45 -0.09 -24.94 -4.19
CA LEU A 45 0.24 -25.88 -5.27
C LEU A 45 -1.06 -26.35 -5.91
N LEU A 46 -1.35 -25.87 -7.12
CA LEU A 46 -2.33 -26.47 -8.02
C LEU A 46 -1.61 -27.46 -8.94
N THR A 47 -2.07 -28.70 -8.91
CA THR A 47 -1.61 -29.80 -9.78
C THR A 47 -2.19 -29.62 -11.18
N GLN A 48 -1.37 -29.35 -12.19
CA GLN A 48 -1.73 -29.58 -13.59
C GLN A 48 -0.56 -30.19 -14.37
N SER A 49 -0.88 -31.27 -15.07
CA SER A 49 -0.04 -32.13 -15.89
C SER A 49 0.36 -31.48 -17.22
N ILE A 50 1.64 -31.66 -17.61
CA ILE A 50 2.26 -31.17 -18.86
C ILE A 50 2.30 -32.30 -19.90
N PRO A 51 2.04 -32.02 -21.19
CA PRO A 51 2.71 -32.69 -22.30
C PRO A 51 3.63 -31.73 -23.08
N SER A 52 4.70 -32.30 -23.63
CA SER A 52 5.90 -31.65 -24.17
C SER A 52 5.80 -31.18 -25.64
N ALA A 53 6.73 -30.26 -26.00
CA ALA A 53 7.13 -29.72 -27.33
C ALA A 53 6.15 -28.70 -27.97
N ASP A 54 6.55 -27.57 -28.56
CA ASP A 54 7.73 -27.29 -29.39
C ASP A 54 8.14 -25.80 -29.38
N SER A 55 9.33 -25.49 -29.90
CA SER A 55 9.98 -24.17 -29.88
C SER A 55 9.46 -23.13 -30.89
N SER A 56 9.73 -21.84 -30.60
CA SER A 56 9.74 -20.64 -31.46
C SER A 56 8.57 -19.65 -31.36
N SER A 57 8.75 -18.63 -30.49
CA SER A 57 8.49 -17.21 -30.81
C SER A 57 8.81 -16.35 -29.59
N ILE A 58 9.96 -15.68 -29.64
CA ILE A 58 10.35 -14.65 -28.67
C ILE A 58 9.41 -13.47 -28.90
N SER A 59 8.41 -13.31 -28.03
CA SER A 59 7.60 -12.10 -27.93
C SER A 59 7.90 -11.40 -26.60
N SER A 60 8.36 -10.18 -26.74
CA SER A 60 8.73 -9.22 -25.71
C SER A 60 7.51 -8.75 -24.91
N ALA A 61 7.13 -9.50 -23.87
CA ALA A 61 6.10 -9.06 -22.94
C ALA A 61 6.33 -9.64 -21.53
N ALA A 62 7.44 -9.28 -20.89
CA ALA A 62 7.61 -9.46 -19.45
C ALA A 62 8.27 -8.22 -18.84
N LYS A 63 7.64 -7.05 -19.02
CA LYS A 63 7.70 -6.07 -17.94
C LYS A 63 6.96 -6.74 -16.79
N SER A 64 7.73 -7.22 -15.82
CA SER A 64 7.26 -7.58 -14.48
C SER A 64 6.41 -6.42 -13.95
N ARG A 65 5.11 -6.46 -14.25
CA ARG A 65 4.10 -5.72 -13.52
C ARG A 65 3.96 -6.55 -12.25
N GLY A 66 4.68 -6.14 -11.21
CA GLY A 66 4.53 -6.73 -9.90
C GLY A 66 3.08 -6.58 -9.48
N ASN A 67 2.29 -7.63 -9.68
CA ASN A 67 0.93 -7.71 -9.17
C ASN A 67 1.06 -7.65 -7.66
N GLU A 68 0.58 -6.57 -7.04
CA GLU A 68 0.55 -6.52 -5.58
C GLU A 68 -0.37 -7.62 -5.07
N GLY A 69 0.18 -8.53 -4.26
CA GLY A 69 -0.52 -9.75 -3.86
C GLY A 69 -1.78 -9.49 -3.06
N LEU A 70 -1.72 -8.59 -2.08
CA LEU A 70 -2.85 -8.17 -1.25
C LEU A 70 -2.66 -6.74 -0.77
N VAL A 71 -3.61 -5.86 -1.09
CA VAL A 71 -3.52 -4.43 -0.76
C VAL A 71 -4.44 -4.08 0.41
N PRO A 72 -3.92 -3.58 1.54
CA PRO A 72 -4.76 -3.08 2.63
C PRO A 72 -5.39 -1.74 2.21
N VAL A 73 -6.71 -1.65 2.28
CA VAL A 73 -7.44 -0.43 1.92
C VAL A 73 -8.54 -0.13 2.92
N THR A 74 -8.88 1.16 2.98
CA THR A 74 -10.12 1.65 3.58
C THR A 74 -11.27 1.59 2.58
N VAL A 75 -12.50 1.63 3.09
CA VAL A 75 -13.71 1.71 2.25
C VAL A 75 -13.70 3.00 1.41
N LYS A 76 -13.19 4.11 1.96
CA LYS A 76 -13.04 5.37 1.23
C LYS A 76 -12.13 5.22 0.01
N GLN A 77 -10.94 4.65 0.16
CA GLN A 77 -10.02 4.40 -0.95
C GLN A 77 -10.64 3.49 -2.01
N LEU A 78 -11.34 2.44 -1.58
CA LEU A 78 -12.07 1.54 -2.47
C LEU A 78 -13.18 2.29 -3.25
N SER A 79 -13.92 3.16 -2.58
CA SER A 79 -14.97 3.99 -3.21
C SER A 79 -14.43 4.96 -4.26
N GLU A 80 -13.14 5.32 -4.19
CA GLU A 80 -12.45 6.21 -5.12
C GLU A 80 -11.61 5.47 -6.18
N ALA A 81 -11.45 4.14 -6.05
CA ALA A 81 -10.74 3.30 -7.02
C ALA A 81 -11.19 3.53 -8.48
N TYR A 82 -10.26 3.74 -9.40
CA TYR A 82 -10.59 4.03 -10.79
C TYR A 82 -10.45 2.76 -11.64
N GLN A 83 -11.45 2.43 -12.46
CA GLN A 83 -11.33 1.36 -13.45
C GLN A 83 -11.20 2.00 -14.85
N PRO A 84 -10.07 1.80 -15.56
CA PRO A 84 -9.95 2.27 -16.94
C PRO A 84 -10.98 1.53 -17.82
N GLY A 85 -11.52 2.23 -18.82
CA GLY A 85 -12.81 1.98 -19.50
C GLY A 85 -13.08 0.64 -20.20
N ASP A 86 -12.34 -0.43 -19.93
CA ASP A 86 -12.71 -1.81 -20.24
C ASP A 86 -13.11 -2.52 -18.92
N GLU A 87 -14.28 -3.16 -18.88
CA GLU A 87 -14.77 -3.91 -17.71
C GLU A 87 -13.81 -5.04 -17.28
N LYS A 88 -12.93 -5.47 -18.18
CA LYS A 88 -11.89 -6.46 -17.90
C LYS A 88 -10.63 -5.88 -17.25
N SER A 89 -10.49 -4.56 -17.19
CA SER A 89 -9.32 -3.92 -16.58
C SER A 89 -9.37 -4.04 -15.06
N ASN A 90 -8.20 -4.16 -14.44
CA ASN A 90 -8.08 -4.10 -12.99
C ASN A 90 -8.44 -2.69 -12.48
N PHE A 91 -8.95 -2.63 -11.26
CA PHE A 91 -9.11 -1.35 -10.57
C PHE A 91 -7.75 -0.77 -10.21
N GLN A 92 -7.66 0.55 -10.24
CA GLN A 92 -6.49 1.29 -9.80
C GLN A 92 -6.80 2.03 -8.51
N ILE A 93 -6.00 1.75 -7.50
CA ILE A 93 -5.94 2.53 -6.26
C ILE A 93 -4.52 3.07 -6.20
N ASP A 94 -4.40 4.37 -5.96
CA ASP A 94 -3.10 5.03 -6.03
C ASP A 94 -2.34 4.66 -7.31
N GLY A 95 -3.03 4.75 -8.46
CA GLY A 95 -2.43 4.57 -9.79
C GLY A 95 -1.75 3.21 -10.03
N THR A 96 -1.97 2.25 -9.14
CA THR A 96 -1.45 0.88 -9.25
C THR A 96 -2.62 -0.07 -9.45
N ASP A 97 -2.46 -1.01 -10.37
CA ASP A 97 -3.47 -2.05 -10.60
C ASP A 97 -3.59 -2.94 -9.35
N VAL A 98 -4.79 -3.05 -8.81
CA VAL A 98 -5.12 -3.84 -7.63
C VAL A 98 -6.02 -4.99 -8.03
N THR A 99 -5.60 -6.20 -7.66
CA THR A 99 -6.39 -7.43 -7.88
C THR A 99 -7.12 -7.86 -6.61
N ASN A 100 -6.41 -7.85 -5.48
CA ASN A 100 -6.91 -8.32 -4.19
C ASN A 100 -6.77 -7.21 -3.16
N VAL A 101 -7.82 -7.02 -2.37
CA VAL A 101 -7.81 -6.08 -1.25
C VAL A 101 -8.16 -6.77 0.05
N THR A 102 -7.65 -6.22 1.16
CA THR A 102 -8.11 -6.58 2.50
C THR A 102 -8.68 -5.36 3.21
N LEU A 103 -9.79 -5.57 3.90
CA LEU A 103 -10.47 -4.57 4.72
C LEU A 103 -10.75 -5.16 6.10
N VAL A 104 -10.83 -4.29 7.11
CA VAL A 104 -11.35 -4.61 8.44
C VAL A 104 -12.47 -3.64 8.75
N GLY A 105 -13.62 -4.15 9.16
CA GLY A 105 -14.78 -3.33 9.46
C GLY A 105 -15.89 -4.10 10.17
N MET A 106 -16.92 -3.38 10.58
CA MET A 106 -18.09 -3.93 11.24
C MET A 106 -19.12 -4.40 10.22
N VAL A 107 -19.66 -5.60 10.44
CA VAL A 107 -20.72 -6.18 9.61
C VAL A 107 -22.07 -5.58 10.01
N ALA A 108 -22.87 -5.23 9.01
CA ALA A 108 -24.27 -4.85 9.17
C ALA A 108 -25.10 -5.30 7.96
N GLN A 109 -26.42 -5.42 8.12
CA GLN A 109 -27.35 -5.73 7.03
C GLN A 109 -27.03 -7.07 6.35
N MET A 110 -26.70 -8.09 7.13
CA MET A 110 -26.40 -9.43 6.62
C MET A 110 -27.66 -10.09 6.02
N VAL A 111 -27.51 -10.65 4.83
CA VAL A 111 -28.53 -11.37 4.08
C VAL A 111 -27.93 -12.69 3.60
N VAL A 112 -28.39 -13.78 4.19
CA VAL A 112 -28.00 -15.15 3.83
C VAL A 112 -28.96 -15.69 2.77
N ARG A 113 -28.41 -16.25 1.70
CA ARG A 113 -29.13 -16.93 0.61
C ARG A 113 -28.52 -18.32 0.40
N ALA A 114 -29.18 -19.15 -0.40
CA ALA A 114 -28.72 -20.50 -0.67
C ALA A 114 -27.33 -20.58 -1.34
N THR A 115 -26.97 -19.57 -2.14
CA THR A 115 -25.73 -19.55 -2.93
C THR A 115 -24.72 -18.53 -2.44
N ASP A 116 -25.12 -17.61 -1.58
CA ASP A 116 -24.27 -16.52 -1.14
C ASP A 116 -24.73 -15.87 0.17
N VAL A 117 -23.77 -15.24 0.83
CA VAL A 117 -23.96 -14.34 1.96
C VAL A 117 -23.56 -12.94 1.51
N SER A 118 -24.48 -11.99 1.63
CA SER A 118 -24.23 -10.58 1.31
C SER A 118 -24.38 -9.74 2.57
N PHE A 119 -23.48 -8.79 2.81
CA PHE A 119 -23.53 -7.91 3.98
C PHE A 119 -22.90 -6.56 3.65
N SER A 120 -23.15 -5.55 4.47
CA SER A 120 -22.45 -4.27 4.41
C SER A 120 -21.30 -4.25 5.43
N LEU A 121 -20.15 -3.70 5.03
CA LEU A 121 -18.97 -3.54 5.86
C LEU A 121 -18.70 -2.04 6.07
N ASP A 122 -18.61 -1.63 7.33
CA ASP A 122 -18.36 -0.24 7.74
C ASP A 122 -17.04 -0.15 8.51
N ASP A 123 -16.08 0.62 8.01
CA ASP A 123 -14.76 0.83 8.67
C ASP A 123 -14.61 2.23 9.28
N GLY A 124 -15.70 3.02 9.32
CA GLY A 124 -15.70 4.42 9.75
C GLY A 124 -15.33 5.43 8.66
N THR A 125 -14.80 4.98 7.52
CA THR A 125 -14.50 5.84 6.36
C THR A 125 -15.58 5.79 5.28
N GLY A 126 -16.49 4.81 5.39
CA GLY A 126 -17.62 4.62 4.51
C GLY A 126 -18.21 3.23 4.68
N ARG A 127 -19.14 2.86 3.80
CA ARG A 127 -19.77 1.54 3.79
C ARG A 127 -19.71 0.92 2.41
N VAL A 128 -19.33 -0.35 2.34
CA VAL A 128 -19.26 -1.13 1.10
C VAL A 128 -20.07 -2.41 1.22
N VAL A 129 -20.72 -2.84 0.14
CA VAL A 129 -21.37 -4.14 0.09
C VAL A 129 -20.32 -5.21 -0.18
N CYS A 130 -20.31 -6.25 0.64
CA CYS A 130 -19.51 -7.46 0.48
C CYS A 130 -20.44 -8.62 0.08
N LYS A 131 -19.98 -9.46 -0.85
CA LYS A 131 -20.68 -10.69 -1.25
C LYS A 131 -19.72 -11.87 -1.23
N ARG A 132 -20.04 -12.91 -0.46
CA ARG A 132 -19.33 -14.19 -0.40
C ARG A 132 -20.21 -15.27 -1.00
N TRP A 133 -19.71 -15.97 -2.00
CA TRP A 133 -20.38 -17.16 -2.54
C TRP A 133 -20.15 -18.35 -1.61
N THR A 134 -21.15 -19.21 -1.46
CA THR A 134 -21.08 -20.45 -0.69
C THR A 134 -21.21 -21.62 -1.63
N ASN A 135 -20.08 -22.17 -2.08
CA ASN A 135 -20.03 -23.24 -3.07
C ASN A 135 -20.06 -24.63 -2.42
N ASP A 136 -19.54 -24.74 -1.19
CA ASP A 136 -19.48 -25.98 -0.44
C ASP A 136 -19.79 -25.79 1.06
N SER A 137 -19.68 -26.89 1.81
CA SER A 137 -19.93 -26.90 3.25
C SER A 137 -18.89 -26.11 4.05
N PHE A 138 -17.66 -25.98 3.54
CA PHE A 138 -16.60 -25.25 4.21
C PHE A 138 -16.87 -23.74 4.15
N ASP A 139 -17.25 -23.22 2.97
CA ASP A 139 -17.67 -21.83 2.80
C ASP A 139 -18.84 -21.45 3.72
N SER A 140 -19.79 -22.37 3.88
CA SER A 140 -20.96 -22.17 4.73
C SER A 140 -20.55 -22.09 6.21
N MET A 141 -19.67 -23.00 6.64
CA MET A 141 -19.15 -23.04 8.01
C MET A 141 -18.30 -21.82 8.36
N GLU A 142 -17.51 -21.29 7.42
CA GLU A 142 -16.78 -20.02 7.59
C GLU A 142 -17.75 -18.87 7.93
N MET A 143 -18.91 -18.85 7.25
CA MET A 143 -19.92 -17.81 7.42
C MET A 143 -20.84 -17.98 8.63
N ASP A 144 -20.97 -19.19 9.18
CA ASP A 144 -21.76 -19.45 10.40
C ASP A 144 -21.25 -18.66 11.62
N ALA A 145 -19.95 -18.31 11.64
CA ALA A 145 -19.34 -17.51 12.69
C ALA A 145 -19.54 -15.99 12.53
N ILE A 146 -20.13 -15.54 11.41
CA ILE A 146 -20.28 -14.12 11.07
C ILE A 146 -21.70 -13.66 11.40
N GLN A 147 -21.83 -12.51 12.08
CA GLN A 147 -23.12 -11.94 12.50
C GLN A 147 -23.09 -10.41 12.38
N ASP A 148 -24.26 -9.79 12.28
CA ASP A 148 -24.38 -8.33 12.37
C ASP A 148 -23.80 -7.81 13.70
N GLY A 149 -23.06 -6.70 13.63
CA GLY A 149 -22.47 -6.03 14.79
C GLY A 149 -21.06 -6.51 15.17
N ILE A 150 -20.51 -7.54 14.52
CA ILE A 150 -19.14 -7.99 14.77
C ILE A 150 -18.14 -7.35 13.78
N TYR A 151 -16.89 -7.20 14.21
CA TYR A 151 -15.80 -6.86 13.31
C TYR A 151 -15.29 -8.09 12.57
N VAL A 152 -15.00 -7.93 11.28
CA VAL A 152 -14.43 -8.97 10.44
C VAL A 152 -13.25 -8.44 9.64
N ARG A 153 -12.31 -9.33 9.31
CA ARG A 153 -11.39 -9.13 8.19
C ARG A 153 -12.00 -9.75 6.95
N VAL A 154 -12.07 -8.97 5.88
CA VAL A 154 -12.52 -9.42 4.56
C VAL A 154 -11.34 -9.36 3.60
N ILE A 155 -11.22 -10.40 2.77
CA ILE A 155 -10.32 -10.45 1.63
C ILE A 155 -11.14 -10.74 0.38
N GLY A 156 -10.95 -9.94 -0.66
CA GLY A 156 -11.74 -10.05 -1.87
C GLY A 156 -11.22 -9.25 -3.04
N HIS A 157 -11.98 -9.32 -4.14
CA HIS A 157 -11.75 -8.56 -5.35
C HIS A 157 -12.81 -7.48 -5.50
N LEU A 158 -12.40 -6.32 -5.99
CA LEU A 158 -13.31 -5.22 -6.30
C LEU A 158 -14.04 -5.51 -7.61
N ARG A 159 -15.35 -5.25 -7.63
CA ARG A 159 -16.19 -5.38 -8.83
C ARG A 159 -17.17 -4.23 -8.94
N ASN A 160 -17.43 -3.78 -10.16
CA ASN A 160 -18.57 -2.89 -10.42
C ASN A 160 -19.87 -3.69 -10.44
N SER A 161 -20.88 -3.18 -9.75
CA SER A 161 -22.23 -3.74 -9.72
C SER A 161 -23.25 -2.65 -10.05
N HIS A 162 -24.47 -3.04 -10.44
CA HIS A 162 -25.58 -2.10 -10.61
C HIS A 162 -25.96 -1.50 -9.24
N GLY A 163 -25.34 -0.38 -8.89
CA GLY A 163 -25.49 0.28 -7.57
C GLY A 163 -24.17 0.77 -6.96
N GLY A 164 -23.03 0.51 -7.61
CA GLY A 164 -21.72 0.98 -7.17
C GLY A 164 -20.70 -0.15 -7.07
N LYS A 165 -19.56 0.16 -6.46
CA LYS A 165 -18.50 -0.80 -6.22
C LYS A 165 -18.89 -1.77 -5.10
N GLN A 166 -18.70 -3.05 -5.37
CA GLN A 166 -18.94 -4.15 -4.45
C GLN A 166 -17.66 -4.95 -4.27
N LEU A 167 -17.45 -5.47 -3.08
CA LEU A 167 -16.38 -6.41 -2.81
C LEU A 167 -16.90 -7.84 -2.95
N VAL A 168 -16.32 -8.62 -3.85
CA VAL A 168 -16.56 -10.07 -3.92
C VAL A 168 -15.53 -10.74 -3.03
N ALA A 169 -15.96 -11.19 -1.86
CA ALA A 169 -15.12 -11.80 -0.86
C ALA A 169 -14.88 -13.28 -1.16
N PHE A 170 -13.64 -13.74 -0.96
CA PHE A 170 -13.28 -15.16 -0.98
C PHE A 170 -12.78 -15.66 0.38
N ALA A 171 -12.51 -14.75 1.34
CA ALA A 171 -12.24 -15.11 2.72
C ALA A 171 -12.81 -14.05 3.67
N VAL A 172 -13.54 -14.50 4.68
CA VAL A 172 -14.06 -13.65 5.76
C VAL A 172 -13.79 -14.32 7.10
N ARG A 173 -13.24 -13.57 8.06
CA ARG A 173 -13.02 -14.08 9.41
C ARG A 173 -13.42 -13.07 10.48
N PRO A 174 -13.93 -13.52 11.64
CA PRO A 174 -14.09 -12.64 12.80
C PRO A 174 -12.76 -12.01 13.22
N VAL A 175 -12.82 -10.77 13.69
CA VAL A 175 -11.71 -10.15 14.42
C VAL A 175 -11.83 -10.57 15.88
N LEU A 176 -10.86 -11.32 16.36
CA LEU A 176 -10.80 -11.79 17.75
C LEU A 176 -9.94 -10.87 18.64
N ASN A 177 -9.00 -10.15 18.04
CA ASN A 177 -8.15 -9.17 18.71
C ASN A 177 -8.41 -7.78 18.12
N PHE A 178 -9.00 -6.88 18.90
CA PHE A 178 -9.39 -5.55 18.43
C PHE A 178 -8.22 -4.64 18.06
N ASN A 179 -6.98 -4.94 18.49
CA ASN A 179 -5.78 -4.23 18.01
C ASN A 179 -5.61 -4.35 16.49
N GLU A 180 -6.18 -5.40 15.89
CA GLU A 180 -6.19 -5.59 14.44
C GLU A 180 -6.88 -4.45 13.69
N ILE A 181 -7.90 -3.82 14.29
CA ILE A 181 -8.65 -2.71 13.67
C ILE A 181 -7.71 -1.51 13.50
N THR A 182 -7.08 -1.07 14.60
CA THR A 182 -6.14 0.04 14.58
C THR A 182 -4.92 -0.26 13.71
N PHE A 183 -4.39 -1.49 13.81
CA PHE A 183 -3.30 -1.93 12.96
C PHE A 183 -3.66 -1.85 11.48
N HIS A 184 -4.84 -2.32 11.09
CA HIS A 184 -5.32 -2.24 9.71
C HIS A 184 -5.44 -0.80 9.22
N SER A 185 -5.94 0.12 10.05
CA SER A 185 -5.97 1.55 9.70
C SER A 185 -4.57 2.12 9.45
N ILE A 186 -3.60 1.80 10.31
CA ILE A 186 -2.20 2.22 10.14
C ILE A 186 -1.59 1.61 8.87
N ASP A 187 -1.87 0.34 8.60
CA ASP A 187 -1.38 -0.39 7.42
C ASP A 187 -1.92 0.24 6.11
N CYS A 188 -3.20 0.62 6.08
CA CYS A 188 -3.78 1.34 4.94
C CYS A 188 -3.09 2.69 4.69
N ILE A 189 -2.82 3.45 5.75
CA ILE A 189 -2.14 4.75 5.67
C ILE A 189 -0.71 4.57 5.17
N HIS A 190 0.02 3.61 5.76
CA HIS A 190 1.41 3.31 5.42
C HIS A 190 1.54 2.85 3.96
N HIS A 191 0.64 1.95 3.53
CA HIS A 191 0.60 1.47 2.16
C HIS A 191 0.36 2.63 1.18
N HIS A 192 -0.66 3.45 1.44
CA HIS A 192 -0.98 4.63 0.63
C HIS A 192 0.20 5.61 0.53
N PHE A 193 0.85 5.89 1.66
CA PHE A 193 1.99 6.81 1.72
C PHE A 193 3.19 6.30 0.92
N ARG A 194 3.52 5.01 1.05
CA ARG A 194 4.60 4.40 0.27
C ARG A 194 4.33 4.49 -1.23
N LYS A 195 3.08 4.28 -1.65
CA LYS A 195 2.68 4.35 -3.05
C LYS A 195 2.63 5.76 -3.60
N SER A 196 2.15 6.72 -2.82
CA SER A 196 2.10 8.11 -3.25
C SER A 196 3.50 8.72 -3.40
N ARG A 197 4.48 8.35 -2.56
CA ARG A 197 5.89 8.77 -2.74
C ARG A 197 6.52 8.23 -4.03
N LEU A 198 6.29 6.97 -4.37
CA LEU A 198 6.86 6.36 -5.59
C LEU A 198 6.37 7.03 -6.89
N LYS A 199 5.16 7.60 -6.89
CA LYS A 199 4.66 8.36 -8.05
C LYS A 199 5.35 9.70 -8.25
N SER A 200 5.80 10.33 -7.17
CA SER A 200 6.48 11.64 -7.23
C SER A 200 7.91 11.54 -7.79
N GLU A 201 8.46 10.32 -7.91
CA GLU A 201 9.84 10.06 -8.32
C GLU A 201 9.95 9.36 -9.69
N ALA A 202 8.87 9.27 -10.46
CA ALA A 202 8.92 8.68 -11.80
C ALA A 202 9.94 9.41 -12.69
N PRO A 203 10.95 8.72 -13.27
CA PRO A 203 11.96 9.35 -14.09
C PRO A 203 11.34 9.95 -15.35
N ILE A 204 11.58 11.24 -15.58
CA ILE A 204 11.35 11.87 -16.87
C ILE A 204 12.22 11.09 -17.87
N GLN A 205 11.61 10.27 -18.73
CA GLN A 205 12.26 9.78 -19.94
C GLN A 205 12.49 11.01 -20.84
N THR A 206 13.63 11.67 -20.64
CA THR A 206 14.19 12.57 -21.65
C THR A 206 14.55 11.71 -22.85
N LYS A 207 13.68 11.72 -23.87
CA LYS A 207 14.08 11.31 -25.22
C LYS A 207 15.36 12.10 -25.57
N PRO A 208 16.44 11.43 -26.00
CA PRO A 208 17.60 12.15 -26.51
C PRO A 208 17.15 12.92 -27.75
N VAL A 209 17.25 14.25 -27.72
CA VAL A 209 17.22 15.05 -28.95
C VAL A 209 18.57 14.80 -29.63
N GLU A 210 18.54 14.08 -30.75
CA GLU A 210 19.66 14.01 -31.67
C GLU A 210 19.90 15.41 -32.24
N LEU A 211 20.92 16.10 -31.71
CA LEU A 211 21.50 17.27 -32.34
C LEU A 211 22.57 16.77 -33.30
N SER A 212 22.21 16.76 -34.59
CA SER A 212 23.10 16.54 -35.70
C SER A 212 24.17 17.64 -35.75
N ALA A 213 25.42 17.20 -35.73
CA ALA A 213 26.59 18.05 -35.90
C ALA A 213 26.68 18.56 -37.34
N ALA A 214 26.72 19.88 -37.51
CA ALA A 214 27.27 20.51 -38.70
C ALA A 214 28.16 21.69 -38.27
N SER A 215 29.45 21.50 -38.49
CA SER A 215 30.55 22.45 -38.40
C SER A 215 30.38 23.67 -39.31
N VAL A 216 30.69 24.89 -38.86
CA VAL A 216 31.62 25.81 -39.56
C VAL A 216 32.19 26.85 -38.57
N SER A 217 33.41 27.27 -38.88
CA SER A 217 34.39 28.02 -38.10
C SER A 217 34.24 29.55 -38.16
N SER A 218 34.70 30.21 -37.08
CA SER A 218 35.38 31.52 -36.96
C SER A 218 34.65 32.81 -37.38
N GLN A 219 34.56 33.79 -36.46
CA GLN A 219 35.49 34.92 -36.39
C GLN A 219 35.09 35.92 -35.29
N PHE A 220 36.11 36.46 -34.63
CA PHE A 220 36.08 37.55 -33.65
C PHE A 220 35.56 38.87 -34.23
N THR A 221 34.80 39.65 -33.46
CA THR A 221 34.99 41.11 -33.30
C THR A 221 34.39 41.62 -31.98
N SER A 222 35.02 42.66 -31.47
CA SER A 222 34.86 43.36 -30.20
C SER A 222 33.90 44.56 -30.28
N ASN A 223 33.10 44.82 -29.24
CA ASN A 223 33.07 46.08 -28.47
C ASN A 223 31.83 46.23 -27.56
N ALA A 224 32.06 46.93 -26.45
CA ALA A 224 31.15 47.29 -25.37
C ALA A 224 30.08 48.34 -25.74
N HIS A 225 28.92 48.34 -25.06
CA HIS A 225 28.36 49.50 -24.34
C HIS A 225 27.10 49.14 -23.51
N LEU A 226 26.88 49.97 -22.50
CA LEU A 226 25.96 50.02 -21.36
C LEU A 226 24.45 49.85 -21.65
N THR A 227 23.69 49.31 -20.68
CA THR A 227 22.56 49.95 -19.93
C THR A 227 21.56 48.91 -19.36
N ALA A 228 21.00 49.22 -18.19
CA ALA A 228 19.86 48.56 -17.53
C ALA A 228 18.84 49.65 -17.11
N PRO A 229 17.66 49.33 -16.56
CA PRO A 229 16.52 48.51 -17.03
C PRO A 229 15.26 49.44 -17.26
N PRO A 230 14.01 48.97 -17.45
CA PRO A 230 13.16 48.46 -16.35
C PRO A 230 12.15 47.36 -16.69
N ASN A 231 11.63 46.73 -15.63
CA ASN A 231 10.39 45.96 -15.46
C ASN A 231 9.44 45.86 -16.65
N ASP A 232 9.15 44.63 -17.07
CA ASP A 232 7.76 44.13 -17.06
C ASP A 232 7.71 42.61 -17.30
N PHE A 233 6.60 42.02 -16.86
CA PHE A 233 6.04 40.70 -17.19
C PHE A 233 6.12 39.55 -16.17
N SER A 234 4.89 39.21 -15.77
CA SER A 234 4.31 37.86 -15.73
C SER A 234 4.41 37.08 -14.41
N VAL A 235 3.50 37.43 -13.50
CA VAL A 235 2.92 36.47 -12.56
C VAL A 235 1.97 35.54 -13.34
N GLN A 236 2.40 34.31 -13.59
CA GLN A 236 1.55 33.15 -13.83
C GLN A 236 2.31 31.89 -13.35
N PRO A 237 1.61 30.80 -13.02
CA PRO A 237 1.89 29.95 -11.88
C PRO A 237 2.39 28.60 -12.39
N SER A 238 3.63 28.26 -12.08
CA SER A 238 4.17 26.98 -12.48
C SER A 238 5.12 26.50 -11.41
N ASN A 239 4.67 25.56 -10.58
CA ASN A 239 5.58 24.56 -10.03
C ASN A 239 4.86 23.22 -9.90
N VAL A 240 4.89 22.52 -11.01
CA VAL A 240 4.80 21.06 -11.11
C VAL A 240 5.99 20.47 -10.34
N GLY A 241 5.72 19.77 -9.23
CA GLY A 241 6.50 18.61 -8.77
C GLY A 241 8.00 18.75 -8.43
N LEU A 242 8.56 19.94 -8.28
CA LEU A 242 9.94 20.10 -7.81
C LEU A 242 9.93 20.30 -6.29
N LYS A 243 10.29 19.27 -5.51
CA LYS A 243 10.53 19.39 -4.05
C LYS A 243 11.40 20.64 -3.82
N SER A 244 10.96 21.57 -2.97
CA SER A 244 11.70 22.79 -2.64
C SER A 244 13.07 22.45 -2.04
N CYS A 245 13.99 23.42 -2.02
CA CYS A 245 15.30 23.24 -1.38
C CYS A 245 15.14 22.71 0.06
N ASP A 246 14.24 23.35 0.81
CA ASP A 246 13.89 23.05 2.19
C ASP A 246 13.40 21.61 2.35
N GLN A 247 12.50 21.17 1.47
CA GLN A 247 12.00 19.80 1.52
C GLN A 247 13.10 18.76 1.28
N LYS A 248 14.07 19.04 0.39
CA LYS A 248 15.20 18.15 0.14
C LYS A 248 16.16 18.09 1.33
N VAL A 249 16.42 19.22 1.98
CA VAL A 249 17.26 19.29 3.20
C VAL A 249 16.61 18.49 4.32
N LEU A 250 15.32 18.70 4.56
CA LEU A 250 14.59 18.00 5.62
C LEU A 250 14.56 16.49 5.39
N GLU A 251 14.24 16.04 4.18
CA GLU A 251 14.21 14.61 3.83
C GLU A 251 15.60 13.96 3.96
N PHE A 252 16.66 14.68 3.59
CA PHE A 252 18.03 14.20 3.75
C PHE A 252 18.39 14.01 5.22
N LEU A 253 18.03 14.97 6.09
CA LEU A 253 18.28 14.86 7.53
C LEU A 253 17.45 13.74 8.18
N GLN A 254 16.20 13.57 7.77
CA GLN A 254 15.34 12.48 8.25
C GLN A 254 15.89 11.10 7.87
N ARG A 255 16.45 10.95 6.66
CA ARG A 255 17.09 9.70 6.24
C ARG A 255 18.40 9.41 7.00
N ASN A 256 19.06 10.43 7.51
CA ASN A 256 20.30 10.35 8.28
C ASN A 256 20.07 10.57 9.78
N PHE A 257 18.84 10.37 10.27
CA PHE A 257 18.44 10.67 11.65
C PHE A 257 19.24 9.90 12.70
N SER A 258 19.68 8.68 12.36
CA SER A 258 20.49 7.82 13.24
C SER A 258 21.89 8.36 13.53
N ILE A 259 22.37 9.39 12.80
CA ILE A 259 23.65 10.03 13.08
C ILE A 259 23.51 10.87 14.36
N GLU A 260 24.12 10.44 15.46
CA GLU A 260 23.98 11.06 16.79
C GLU A 260 24.29 12.56 16.76
N LYS A 261 25.38 12.94 16.11
CA LYS A 261 25.90 14.31 16.04
C LYS A 261 25.22 15.18 14.97
N GLY A 262 24.24 14.65 14.24
CA GLY A 262 23.67 15.34 13.07
C GLY A 262 24.62 15.40 11.88
N VAL A 263 24.19 16.08 10.83
CA VAL A 263 24.93 16.17 9.56
C VAL A 263 25.46 17.58 9.33
N HIS A 264 26.72 17.68 8.90
CA HIS A 264 27.36 18.97 8.64
C HIS A 264 26.79 19.64 7.38
N ARG A 265 26.59 20.96 7.38
CA ARG A 265 26.02 21.71 6.25
C ARG A 265 26.71 21.47 4.90
N ASP A 266 28.04 21.30 4.91
CA ASP A 266 28.82 21.08 3.68
C ASP A 266 28.59 19.66 3.13
N GLU A 267 28.32 18.70 4.00
CA GLU A 267 27.95 17.34 3.61
C GLU A 267 26.55 17.32 2.99
N ILE A 268 25.60 18.07 3.57
CA ILE A 268 24.26 18.27 2.99
C ILE A 268 24.38 18.90 1.59
N SER A 269 25.19 19.96 1.45
CA SER A 269 25.46 20.61 0.17
C SER A 269 26.07 19.64 -0.85
N GLY A 270 27.08 18.87 -0.45
CA GLY A 270 27.76 17.89 -1.31
C GLY A 270 26.83 16.79 -1.80
N GLN A 271 25.98 16.25 -0.92
CA GLN A 271 25.08 15.16 -1.26
C GLN A 271 23.88 15.61 -2.09
N LEU A 272 23.29 16.76 -1.76
CA LEU A 272 22.17 17.31 -2.51
C LEU A 272 22.60 18.00 -3.81
N LYS A 273 23.92 18.26 -3.97
CA LYS A 273 24.49 19.06 -5.07
C LYS A 273 23.86 20.46 -5.14
N ILE A 274 23.54 21.02 -3.98
CA ILE A 274 22.96 22.36 -3.83
C ILE A 274 24.03 23.27 -3.20
N PRO A 275 24.27 24.49 -3.70
CA PRO A 275 25.23 25.42 -3.11
C PRO A 275 24.95 25.69 -1.63
N VAL A 276 26.00 25.80 -0.82
CA VAL A 276 25.90 26.02 0.64
C VAL A 276 25.03 27.23 0.98
N ASP A 277 25.08 28.31 0.20
CA ASP A 277 24.25 29.50 0.44
C ASP A 277 22.74 29.19 0.43
N LYS A 278 22.30 28.36 -0.53
CA LYS A 278 20.90 27.93 -0.62
C LYS A 278 20.52 26.91 0.45
N ILE A 279 21.48 26.09 0.88
CA ILE A 279 21.30 25.18 2.03
C ILE A 279 21.11 26.00 3.30
N MET A 280 21.90 27.04 3.51
CA MET A 280 21.78 27.91 4.69
C MET A 280 20.45 28.67 4.72
N GLU A 281 19.93 29.11 3.57
CA GLU A 281 18.60 29.72 3.48
C GLU A 281 17.50 28.72 3.87
N ALA A 282 17.56 27.50 3.33
CA ALA A 282 16.64 26.42 3.66
C ALA A 282 16.70 26.02 5.15
N ILE A 283 17.89 25.92 5.72
CA ILE A 283 18.09 25.59 7.13
C ILE A 283 17.41 26.63 8.03
N ARG A 284 17.57 27.93 7.73
CA ARG A 284 16.94 29.00 8.52
C ARG A 284 15.41 28.90 8.49
N ALA A 285 14.83 28.64 7.31
CA ALA A 285 13.38 28.49 7.18
C ALA A 285 12.86 27.29 7.97
N LEU A 286 13.54 26.13 7.87
CA LEU A 286 13.14 24.91 8.57
C LEU A 286 13.34 25.00 10.09
N GLU A 287 14.32 25.77 10.55
CA GLU A 287 14.55 26.05 11.96
C GLU A 287 13.45 26.97 12.52
N GLU A 288 13.03 28.00 11.76
CA GLU A 288 11.90 28.88 12.11
C GLU A 288 10.58 28.11 12.19
N GLU A 289 10.38 27.11 11.31
CA GLU A 289 9.24 26.20 11.34
C GLU A 289 9.33 25.12 12.44
N GLY A 290 10.48 24.98 13.12
CA GLY A 290 10.72 23.99 14.16
C GLY A 290 10.88 22.54 13.65
N LEU A 291 11.16 22.37 12.35
CA LEU A 291 11.31 21.06 11.70
C LEU A 291 12.74 20.50 11.82
N MET A 292 13.70 21.34 12.18
CA MET A 292 15.08 20.94 12.45
C MET A 292 15.73 21.82 13.53
N TYR A 293 16.86 21.35 14.07
CA TYR A 293 17.64 22.04 15.08
C TYR A 293 19.14 21.79 14.90
N SER A 294 19.97 22.73 15.34
CA SER A 294 21.42 22.56 15.48
C SER A 294 21.76 21.72 16.71
N THR A 295 22.84 20.94 16.63
CA THR A 295 23.17 19.93 17.66
C THR A 295 24.43 20.30 18.45
N ILE A 296 25.60 19.84 17.97
CA ILE A 296 26.88 20.02 18.67
C ILE A 296 27.51 21.39 18.41
N ASP A 297 27.16 22.03 17.30
CA ASP A 297 27.60 23.36 16.90
C ASP A 297 26.61 23.95 15.87
N GLU A 298 26.92 25.16 15.37
CA GLU A 298 26.11 25.90 14.38
C GLU A 298 26.20 25.32 12.95
N TYR A 299 26.91 24.22 12.74
CA TYR A 299 27.12 23.63 11.42
C TYR A 299 26.55 22.21 11.31
N HIS A 300 26.17 21.57 12.42
CA HIS A 300 25.60 20.23 12.48
C HIS A 300 24.11 20.23 12.82
N TYR A 301 23.30 19.63 11.96
CA TYR A 301 21.85 19.72 12.06
C TYR A 301 21.16 18.35 12.11
N LYS A 302 20.00 18.30 12.78
CA LYS A 302 19.09 17.14 12.81
C LYS A 302 17.64 17.56 12.57
N SER A 303 16.86 16.68 11.97
CA SER A 303 15.41 16.84 11.90
C SER A 303 14.77 16.59 13.26
N THR A 304 13.62 17.22 13.52
CA THR A 304 12.84 17.01 14.75
C THR A 304 12.08 15.67 14.73
N SER A 305 11.82 15.12 13.54
CA SER A 305 11.18 13.81 13.33
C SER A 305 12.07 12.86 12.54
N GLU A 306 11.89 11.55 12.75
CA GLU A 306 12.45 10.47 11.92
C GLU A 306 11.56 10.24 10.67
N SER A 307 12.11 9.70 9.57
CA SER A 307 11.39 9.52 8.28
C SER A 307 10.44 8.32 8.28
#